data_AF-A0A6J5YPZ8-F1
#
_entry.id   AF-A0A6J5YPZ8-F1
#
_cell.length_a   1.000
_cell.length_b   1.000
_cell.length_c   1.000
_cell.angle_alpha   90.00
_cell.angle_beta   90.00
_cell.angle_gamma   90.00
#
_symmetry.space_group_name_H-M   'P 1'
#
loop_
_entity.id
_entity.type
_entity.pdbx_description
1 polymer ?
#
loop_
_entity_poly.entity_id
_entity_poly.type
_entity_poly.pdbx_seq_one_letter_code
_entity_poly.pdbx_strand_id
1 'polypeptide(L)'
;MWLFTNTGFVSAVSNGQDLMVRSRDRESLEPLAELAKTEIISTPKNDYPYRVIVTHEIFSRWVAHMATGITYKNFKSEVAATRGYDFAHPLIKVWSAMHEVEDAGARQN
;
A
#
# COMPACT_ATOMS: atom_id res chain seq x y z
N MET A 1 -1.29 -7.63 -6.84
CA MET A 1 -1.89 -7.35 -5.52
C MET A 1 -1.84 -5.86 -5.24
N TRP A 2 -2.93 -5.28 -4.77
CA TRP A 2 -2.95 -3.95 -4.17
C TRP A 2 -2.98 -4.09 -2.65
N LEU A 3 -2.16 -3.30 -1.96
CA LEU A 3 -2.13 -3.29 -0.51
C LEU A 3 -2.11 -1.84 0.00
N PHE A 4 -3.00 -1.58 0.95
CA PHE A 4 -3.08 -0.34 1.69
C PHE A 4 -2.59 -0.64 3.12
N THR A 5 -1.54 0.06 3.55
CA THR A 5 -0.99 -0.01 4.90
C THR A 5 -0.98 1.40 5.50
N ASN A 6 -0.76 1.52 6.81
CA ASN A 6 -0.61 2.85 7.42
C ASN A 6 0.65 3.59 6.91
N THR A 7 1.58 2.88 6.26
CA THR A 7 2.76 3.46 5.62
C THR A 7 2.55 3.80 4.16
N GLY A 8 1.50 3.33 3.48
CA GLY A 8 1.29 3.67 2.07
C GLY A 8 0.37 2.78 1.24
N PHE A 9 0.22 3.13 -0.04
CA PHE A 9 -0.46 2.31 -1.05
C PHE A 9 0.54 1.75 -2.06
N VAL A 10 0.58 0.42 -2.19
CA VAL A 10 1.49 -0.28 -3.09
C VAL A 10 0.78 -1.26 -4.03
N SER A 11 1.35 -1.42 -5.22
CA SER A 11 0.92 -2.35 -6.26
C SER A 11 2.06 -3.32 -6.58
N ALA A 12 1.92 -4.56 -6.11
CA ALA A 12 2.89 -5.64 -6.33
C ALA A 12 2.46 -6.53 -7.49
N VAL A 13 3.35 -6.70 -8.47
CA VAL A 13 3.15 -7.57 -9.65
C VAL A 13 4.41 -8.37 -9.92
N SER A 14 4.26 -9.61 -10.40
CA SER A 14 5.42 -10.42 -10.81
C SER A 14 6.03 -9.89 -12.11
N ASN A 15 7.35 -9.93 -12.21
CA ASN A 15 8.08 -9.73 -13.47
C ASN A 15 8.53 -11.06 -14.13
N GLY A 16 8.01 -12.20 -13.65
CA GLY A 16 8.39 -13.55 -14.08
C GLY A 16 9.38 -14.26 -13.14
N GLN A 17 10.05 -13.52 -12.25
CA GLN A 17 11.01 -14.07 -11.27
C GLN A 17 10.77 -13.46 -9.88
N ASP A 18 10.84 -12.13 -9.82
CA ASP A 18 10.68 -11.32 -8.62
C ASP A 18 9.36 -10.54 -8.65
N LEU A 19 9.13 -9.75 -7.61
CA LEU A 19 8.03 -8.80 -7.55
C LEU A 19 8.52 -7.39 -7.82
N MET A 20 7.88 -6.73 -8.78
CA MET A 20 7.95 -5.28 -8.94
C MET A 20 6.85 -4.65 -8.09
N VAL A 21 7.25 -3.99 -7.01
CA VAL A 21 6.35 -3.28 -6.09
C VAL A 21 6.41 -1.80 -6.41
N ARG A 22 5.27 -1.20 -6.68
CA ARG A 22 5.17 0.14 -7.28
C ARG A 22 4.24 1.04 -6.45
N SER A 23 4.51 2.34 -6.43
CA SER A 23 3.68 3.34 -5.74
C SER A 23 3.55 4.63 -6.55
N ARG A 24 2.58 5.47 -6.17
CA ARG A 24 2.37 6.81 -6.74
C ARG A 24 3.26 7.85 -6.07
N ASP A 25 3.56 7.69 -4.79
CA ASP A 25 4.49 8.50 -4.00
C ASP A 25 5.69 7.67 -3.53
N ARG A 26 6.85 8.30 -3.43
CA ARG A 26 8.09 7.62 -3.03
C ARG A 26 8.01 7.04 -1.61
N GLU A 27 7.45 7.82 -0.68
CA GLU A 27 7.38 7.51 0.75
C GLU A 27 6.68 6.17 1.03
N SER A 28 5.62 5.84 0.26
CA SER A 28 4.94 4.54 0.35
C SER A 28 5.83 3.31 0.10
N LEU A 29 7.01 3.46 -0.52
CA LEU A 29 7.97 2.37 -0.74
C LEU A 29 9.15 2.38 0.21
N GLU A 30 9.35 3.44 1.01
CA GLU A 30 10.54 3.60 1.86
C GLU A 30 10.71 2.45 2.86
N PRO A 31 9.68 2.01 3.60
CA PRO A 31 9.84 0.89 4.54
C PRO A 31 10.22 -0.44 3.87
N LEU A 32 9.67 -0.70 2.67
CA LEU A 32 10.01 -1.91 1.91
C LEU A 32 11.43 -1.81 1.33
N ALA A 33 11.81 -0.65 0.80
CA ALA A 33 13.13 -0.38 0.25
C ALA A 33 14.22 -0.54 1.33
N GLU A 34 13.98 -0.01 2.53
CA GLU A 34 14.86 -0.15 3.68
C GLU A 34 15.02 -1.61 4.10
N LEU A 35 13.91 -2.34 4.28
CA LEU A 35 13.95 -3.76 4.62
C LEU A 35 14.70 -4.59 3.58
N ALA A 36 14.48 -4.28 2.29
CA ALA A 36 15.11 -4.96 1.16
C ALA A 36 16.55 -4.50 0.91
N LYS A 37 17.01 -3.42 1.56
CA LYS A 37 18.30 -2.76 1.31
C LYS A 37 18.51 -2.44 -0.17
N THR A 38 17.48 -1.90 -0.82
CA THR A 38 17.50 -1.54 -2.24
C THR A 38 17.08 -0.08 -2.43
N GLU A 39 17.47 0.50 -3.57
CA GLU A 39 17.01 1.83 -3.95
C GLU A 39 15.62 1.81 -4.56
N ILE A 40 14.91 2.94 -4.42
CA ILE A 40 13.65 3.20 -5.12
C ILE A 40 13.96 3.77 -6.49
N ILE A 41 13.53 3.07 -7.52
CA ILE A 41 13.71 3.44 -8.92
C ILE A 41 12.62 4.44 -9.32
N SER A 42 13.02 5.58 -9.90
CA SER A 42 12.12 6.60 -10.47
C SER A 42 11.98 6.43 -11.98
N THR A 43 10.73 6.43 -12.44
CA THR A 43 10.30 6.11 -13.81
C THR A 43 9.06 6.95 -14.15
N PRO A 44 9.21 8.29 -14.22
CA PRO A 44 8.09 9.23 -14.15
C PRO A 44 7.09 9.14 -15.30
N LYS A 45 7.45 8.51 -16.43
CA LYS A 45 6.56 8.32 -17.58
C LYS A 45 5.59 7.14 -17.44
N ASN A 46 5.77 6.30 -16.43
CA ASN A 46 4.93 5.13 -16.21
C ASN A 46 3.78 5.47 -15.27
N ASP A 47 2.71 4.69 -15.33
CA ASP A 47 1.54 4.85 -14.44
C ASP A 47 1.94 4.94 -12.96
N TYR A 48 2.82 4.06 -12.49
CA TYR A 48 3.43 4.20 -11.17
C TYR A 48 4.84 4.78 -11.31
N PRO A 49 5.10 6.03 -10.90
CA PRO A 49 6.40 6.67 -11.09
C PRO A 49 7.52 6.04 -10.25
N TYR A 50 7.20 5.37 -9.15
CA TYR A 50 8.20 4.78 -8.24
C TYR A 50 8.05 3.27 -8.15
N ARG A 51 9.17 2.56 -7.98
CA ARG A 51 9.18 1.11 -7.81
C ARG A 51 10.43 0.58 -7.11
N VAL A 52 10.28 -0.60 -6.52
CA VAL A 52 11.37 -1.47 -6.04
C VAL A 52 11.18 -2.87 -6.63
N ILE A 53 12.28 -3.58 -6.83
CA ILE A 53 12.26 -5.00 -7.24
C ILE A 53 12.71 -5.80 -6.02
N VAL A 54 11.88 -6.72 -5.56
CA VAL A 54 12.14 -7.53 -4.37
C VAL A 54 11.73 -8.98 -4.61
N THR A 55 12.37 -9.91 -3.92
CA THR A 55 11.97 -11.31 -3.96
C THR A 55 10.59 -11.50 -3.31
N HIS A 56 9.92 -12.61 -3.64
CA HIS A 56 8.66 -13.00 -3.00
C HIS A 56 8.80 -13.12 -1.47
N GLU A 57 9.93 -13.62 -0.99
CA GLU A 57 10.22 -13.77 0.44
C GLU A 57 10.31 -12.42 1.16
N ILE A 58 11.06 -11.45 0.60
CA ILE A 58 11.19 -10.12 1.20
C ILE A 58 9.85 -9.40 1.22
N PHE A 59 9.08 -9.47 0.13
CA PHE A 59 7.73 -8.91 0.10
C PHE A 59 6.82 -9.56 1.15
N SER A 60 6.85 -10.89 1.27
CA SER A 60 6.07 -11.61 2.29
C SER A 60 6.44 -11.19 3.71
N ARG A 61 7.73 -11.02 4.00
CA ARG A 61 8.20 -10.53 5.32
C ARG A 61 7.73 -9.11 5.59
N TRP A 62 7.77 -8.24 4.59
CA TRP A 62 7.25 -6.88 4.73
C TRP A 62 5.74 -6.88 5.01
N VAL A 63 4.95 -7.64 4.25
CA VAL A 63 3.50 -7.76 4.49
C VAL A 63 3.20 -8.31 5.89
N ALA A 64 3.93 -9.34 6.31
CA ALA A 64 3.79 -9.89 7.66
C ALA A 64 4.11 -8.84 8.73
N HIS A 65 5.20 -8.08 8.57
CA HIS A 65 5.55 -6.99 9.48
C HIS A 65 4.44 -5.94 9.57
N MET A 66 3.93 -5.47 8.41
CA MET A 66 2.83 -4.50 8.35
C MET A 66 1.56 -5.02 9.04
N ALA A 67 1.23 -6.30 8.87
CA ALA A 67 0.07 -6.92 9.51
C ALA A 67 0.25 -7.04 11.03
N THR A 68 1.42 -7.49 11.49
CA THR A 68 1.71 -7.63 12.94
C THR A 68 1.86 -6.29 13.66
N GLY A 69 2.18 -5.22 12.93
CA GLY A 69 2.32 -3.86 13.46
C GLY A 69 1.01 -3.09 13.63
N ILE A 70 -0.14 -3.69 13.32
CA ILE A 70 -1.44 -3.01 13.45
C ILE A 70 -1.79 -2.86 14.93
N THR A 71 -1.60 -1.64 15.45
CA THR A 71 -1.98 -1.25 16.82
C THR A 71 -3.12 -0.25 16.86
N TYR A 72 -3.55 0.24 15.69
CA TYR A 72 -4.59 1.25 15.53
C TYR A 72 -5.99 0.64 15.48
N LYS A 73 -6.98 1.40 15.99
CA LYS A 73 -8.40 1.00 15.97
C LYS A 73 -9.13 1.35 14.67
N ASN A 74 -8.61 2.33 13.92
CA ASN A 74 -9.23 2.82 12.70
C ASN A 74 -8.17 3.23 11.68
N PHE A 75 -8.17 2.59 10.52
CA PHE A 75 -7.20 2.84 9.46
C PHE A 75 -7.20 4.29 8.94
N LYS A 76 -8.39 4.89 8.77
CA LYS A 76 -8.52 6.25 8.21
C LYS A 76 -7.94 7.29 9.15
N SER A 77 -8.26 7.16 10.45
CA SER A 77 -7.72 8.02 11.50
C SER A 77 -6.21 7.86 11.64
N GLU A 78 -5.72 6.62 11.59
CA GLU A 78 -4.28 6.33 11.67
C GLU A 78 -3.52 7.01 10.52
N VAL A 79 -3.91 6.77 9.28
CA VAL A 79 -3.19 7.31 8.11
C VAL A 79 -3.27 8.83 8.08
N ALA A 80 -4.42 9.42 8.45
CA ALA A 80 -4.53 10.88 8.54
C ALA A 80 -3.58 11.47 9.60
N ALA A 81 -3.32 10.75 10.70
CA ALA A 81 -2.42 11.18 11.75
C ALA A 81 -0.94 11.00 11.36
N THR A 82 -0.59 9.93 10.64
CA THR A 82 0.82 9.59 10.33
C THR A 82 1.31 10.10 8.98
N ARG A 83 0.45 10.11 7.95
CA ARG A 83 0.77 10.55 6.57
C ARG A 83 0.08 11.86 6.19
N GLY A 84 -0.75 12.41 7.09
CA GLY A 84 -1.49 13.65 6.85
C GLY A 84 -2.77 13.45 6.02
N TYR A 85 -3.63 14.48 6.06
CA TYR A 85 -4.93 14.45 5.41
C TYR A 85 -4.85 14.35 3.88
N ASP A 86 -3.89 15.04 3.26
CA ASP A 86 -3.74 15.05 1.79
C ASP A 86 -3.47 13.65 1.23
N PHE A 87 -2.66 12.85 1.93
CA PHE A 87 -2.42 11.45 1.56
C PHE A 87 -3.61 10.55 1.91
N ALA A 88 -4.21 10.74 3.08
CA ALA A 88 -5.34 9.93 3.54
C ALA A 88 -6.60 10.11 2.67
N HIS A 89 -6.84 11.32 2.16
CA HIS A 89 -8.06 11.68 1.44
C HIS A 89 -8.32 10.81 0.20
N PRO A 90 -7.35 10.59 -0.72
CA PRO A 90 -7.51 9.62 -1.81
C PRO A 90 -7.84 8.19 -1.36
N LEU A 91 -7.26 7.69 -0.27
CA LEU A 91 -7.53 6.32 0.22
C LEU A 91 -8.99 6.16 0.66
N ILE A 92 -9.56 7.22 1.26
CA ILE A 92 -10.97 7.24 1.66
C ILE A 92 -11.89 7.15 0.45
N LYS A 93 -11.52 7.72 -0.70
CA LYS A 93 -12.29 7.58 -1.95
C LYS A 93 -12.33 6.12 -2.42
N VAL A 94 -11.20 5.41 -2.33
CA VAL A 94 -11.16 3.97 -2.65
C VAL A 94 -12.05 3.18 -1.70
N TRP A 95 -11.92 3.40 -0.38
CA TRP A 95 -12.81 2.78 0.59
C TRP A 95 -14.29 3.07 0.30
N SER A 96 -14.64 4.30 -0.06
CA SER A 96 -16.02 4.69 -0.38
C SER A 96 -16.53 3.99 -1.63
N ALA A 97 -15.69 3.78 -2.65
CA ALA A 97 -16.08 3.03 -3.85
C ALA A 97 -16.41 1.56 -3.52
N MET A 98 -15.78 0.99 -2.49
CA MET A 98 -16.07 -0.38 -2.07
C MET A 98 -17.48 -0.56 -1.45
N HIS A 99 -18.21 0.53 -1.14
CA HIS A 99 -19.63 0.42 -0.81
C HIS A 99 -20.48 -0.11 -1.97
N GLU A 100 -20.04 0.06 -3.22
CA GLU A 100 -20.76 -0.38 -4.42
C GLU A 100 -20.85 -1.91 -4.54
N VAL A 101 -20.02 -2.65 -3.80
CA VAL A 101 -19.98 -4.12 -3.83
C VAL A 101 -20.50 -4.74 -2.53
N GLU A 102 -21.17 -3.96 -1.68
CA GLU A 102 -21.84 -4.51 -0.50
C GLU A 102 -23.04 -5.36 -0.88
N ASP A 103 -23.23 -6.49 -0.19
CA ASP A 103 -24.40 -7.34 -0.38
C ASP A 103 -25.69 -6.58 -0.06
N ALA A 104 -26.78 -6.89 -0.78
CA ALA A 104 -28.08 -6.20 -0.66
C ALA A 104 -28.71 -6.26 0.75
N GLY A 105 -28.22 -7.13 1.63
CA GLY A 105 -28.65 -7.27 3.03
C GLY A 105 -27.67 -6.72 4.07
N ALA A 106 -26.49 -6.23 3.68
CA ALA A 106 -25.38 -5.92 4.60
C ALA A 106 -25.69 -4.82 5.64
N ARG A 107 -26.76 -4.05 5.43
CA ARG A 107 -27.19 -2.94 6.30
C ARG A 107 -28.61 -3.08 6.84
N GLN A 108 -29.21 -4.26 6.68
CA GLN A 108 -30.53 -4.55 7.26
C GLN A 108 -30.30 -5.06 8.69
N ASN A 109 -30.85 -4.34 9.67
CA ASN A 109 -30.78 -4.69 11.10
C ASN A 109 -31.67 -5.88 11.45
#